data_AF-A0A3C0G219-F1
#
_entry.id   AF-A0A3C0G219-F1
#
_cell.length_a   1.000
_cell.length_b   1.000
_cell.length_c   1.000
_cell.angle_alpha   90.00
_cell.angle_beta   90.00
_cell.angle_gamma   90.00
#
_symmetry.space_group_name_H-M   'P 1'
#
loop_
_entity.id
_entity.type
_entity.pdbx_description
1 polymer ?
#
loop_
_entity_poly.entity_id
_entity_poly.type
_entity_poly.pdbx_seq_one_letter_code
_entity_poly.pdbx_strand_id
1 'polypeptide(L)'
;RSAWDAQKSAGNTNDLRGKILRIKPEADGTYSIPKGNLFAEGTPKTRPEIYVMGNRNPYRISIDSKTGFLYWGEIGPDANGDSLNLGPKGYDEINQAQSAGNFGWPYLIADNQPYHTRDY
;
A
#
# COMPACT_ATOMS: atom_id res chain seq x y z
N ARG A 1 -6.52 -16.90 13.53
CA ARG A 1 -6.44 -17.07 12.05
C ARG A 1 -5.34 -16.14 11.54
N SER A 2 -4.08 -16.49 11.80
CA SER A 2 -2.93 -15.58 11.61
C SER A 2 -2.68 -15.15 10.15
N ALA A 3 -3.10 -15.96 9.18
CA ALA A 3 -2.91 -15.68 7.75
C ALA A 3 -3.74 -14.50 7.22
N TRP A 4 -4.72 -13.99 7.97
CA TRP A 4 -5.61 -12.91 7.53
C TRP A 4 -5.20 -11.52 8.04
N ASP A 5 -4.12 -11.46 8.83
CA ASP A 5 -3.65 -10.23 9.44
C ASP A 5 -2.72 -9.45 8.50
N ALA A 6 -3.31 -8.61 7.65
CA ALA A 6 -2.56 -7.73 6.76
C ALA A 6 -1.80 -6.61 7.50
N GLN A 7 -1.95 -6.46 8.83
CA GLN A 7 -1.12 -5.55 9.62
C GLN A 7 0.34 -6.00 9.66
N LYS A 8 0.57 -7.32 9.54
CA LYS A 8 1.91 -7.91 9.46
C LYS A 8 2.61 -7.67 8.11
N SER A 9 1.85 -7.26 7.08
CA SER A 9 2.31 -7.03 5.71
C SER A 9 2.03 -5.60 5.22
N ALA A 10 0.84 -5.34 4.68
CA ALA A 10 0.46 -4.06 4.07
C ALA A 10 0.62 -2.87 5.03
N GLY A 11 0.18 -3.04 6.28
CA GLY A 11 0.34 -2.04 7.36
C GLY A 11 1.73 -2.02 8.02
N ASN A 12 2.60 -2.99 7.72
CA ASN A 12 3.94 -3.10 8.29
C ASN A 12 4.95 -2.30 7.45
N THR A 13 5.62 -1.36 8.08
CA THR A 13 6.65 -0.50 7.46
C THR A 13 7.94 -1.26 7.13
N ASN A 14 8.19 -2.40 7.79
CA ASN A 14 9.39 -3.22 7.61
C ASN A 14 9.18 -4.41 6.64
N ASP A 15 8.06 -4.44 5.92
CA ASP A 15 7.67 -5.50 4.99
C ASP A 15 7.33 -4.90 3.60
N LEU A 16 7.69 -5.62 2.54
CA LEU A 16 7.53 -5.15 1.15
C LEU A 16 6.20 -5.58 0.51
N ARG A 17 5.39 -6.41 1.18
CA ARG A 17 4.08 -6.84 0.66
C ARG A 17 3.02 -5.76 0.90
N GLY A 18 2.07 -5.63 -0.03
CA GLY A 18 1.04 -4.59 0.00
C GLY A 18 1.61 -3.19 -0.20
N LYS A 19 2.63 -3.06 -1.06
CA LYS A 19 3.37 -1.82 -1.35
C LYS A 19 3.48 -1.61 -2.87
N ILE A 20 3.71 -0.36 -3.28
CA ILE A 20 4.32 -0.07 -4.60
C ILE A 20 5.72 0.47 -4.30
N LEU A 21 6.73 -0.20 -4.87
CA LEU A 21 8.12 0.09 -4.63
C LEU A 21 8.68 1.01 -5.71
N ARG A 22 9.59 1.89 -5.31
CA ARG A 22 10.33 2.77 -6.23
C ARG A 22 11.81 2.64 -5.95
N ILE A 23 12.53 2.09 -6.91
CA ILE A 23 13.97 1.90 -6.91
C ILE A 23 14.57 2.49 -8.18
N LYS A 24 15.88 2.73 -8.18
CA LYS A 24 16.65 3.03 -9.39
C LYS A 24 17.57 1.84 -9.66
N PRO A 25 17.27 0.99 -10.66
CA PRO A 25 18.18 -0.08 -11.06
C PRO A 25 19.51 0.49 -11.55
N GLU A 26 20.61 -0.16 -11.20
CA GLU A 26 21.96 0.18 -11.65
C GLU A 26 22.47 -0.86 -12.67
N ALA A 27 23.52 -0.51 -13.41
CA ALA A 27 24.04 -1.33 -14.51
C ALA A 27 24.63 -2.68 -14.07
N ASP A 28 25.06 -2.80 -12.81
CA ASP A 28 25.60 -4.02 -12.21
C ASP A 28 24.52 -4.95 -11.64
N GLY A 29 23.24 -4.62 -11.82
CA GLY A 29 22.11 -5.37 -11.31
C GLY A 29 21.76 -5.05 -9.85
N THR A 30 22.47 -4.13 -9.20
CA THR A 30 22.06 -3.56 -7.93
C THR A 30 21.00 -2.47 -8.13
N TYR A 31 20.58 -1.82 -7.04
CA TYR A 31 19.70 -0.67 -7.10
C TYR A 31 20.09 0.38 -6.05
N SER A 32 19.74 1.62 -6.33
CA SER A 32 19.78 2.73 -5.37
C SER A 32 18.37 3.19 -4.99
N ILE A 33 18.24 3.89 -3.86
CA ILE A 33 16.98 4.46 -3.40
C ILE A 33 16.81 5.89 -3.92
N PRO A 34 15.78 6.18 -4.74
CA PRO A 34 15.48 7.54 -5.15
C PRO A 34 15.01 8.40 -3.97
N LYS A 35 15.36 9.69 -3.97
CA LYS A 35 14.81 10.65 -3.01
C LYS A 35 13.28 10.76 -3.13
N GLY A 36 12.64 11.00 -1.99
CA GLY A 36 11.19 11.19 -1.91
C GLY A 36 10.36 9.91 -1.86
N ASN A 37 10.96 8.78 -1.50
CA ASN A 37 10.23 7.62 -1.01
C ASN A 37 9.68 7.89 0.42
N LEU A 38 8.76 7.04 0.87
CA LEU A 38 8.02 7.26 2.12
C LEU A 38 8.93 7.24 3.35
N PHE A 39 9.98 6.43 3.32
CA PHE A 39 10.96 6.32 4.40
C PHE A 39 12.36 6.65 3.89
N ALA A 40 13.12 7.43 4.66
CA ALA A 40 14.52 7.70 4.38
C ALA A 40 15.38 6.47 4.66
N GLU A 41 16.48 6.31 3.91
CA GLU A 41 17.47 5.26 4.17
C GLU A 41 17.99 5.33 5.61
N GLY A 42 18.15 4.16 6.24
CA GLY A 42 18.59 4.05 7.64
C GLY A 42 17.48 4.27 8.68
N THR A 43 16.25 4.62 8.28
CA THR A 43 15.13 4.79 9.22
C THR A 43 14.82 3.44 9.90
N PRO A 44 14.93 3.33 11.24
CA PRO A 44 14.75 2.06 11.94
C PRO A 44 13.38 1.44 11.69
N LYS A 45 13.34 0.10 11.49
CA LYS A 45 12.11 -0.69 11.27
C LYS A 45 11.29 -0.24 10.05
N THR A 46 11.96 0.24 9.00
CA THR A 46 11.31 0.60 7.74
C THR A 46 12.09 0.06 6.55
N ARG A 47 11.42 0.02 5.39
CA ARG A 47 12.03 -0.30 4.09
C ARG A 47 12.06 0.96 3.21
N PRO A 48 13.24 1.47 2.83
CA PRO A 48 13.35 2.71 2.06
C PRO A 48 12.86 2.59 0.60
N GLU A 49 12.61 1.38 0.10
CA GLU A 49 12.05 1.10 -1.23
C GLU A 49 10.57 1.51 -1.34
N ILE A 50 9.88 1.66 -0.20
CA ILE A 50 8.45 1.93 -0.15
C ILE A 50 8.15 3.35 -0.65
N TYR A 51 7.42 3.46 -1.77
CA TYR A 51 6.84 4.72 -2.23
C TYR A 51 5.37 4.84 -1.81
N VAL A 52 4.60 3.78 -2.01
CA VAL A 52 3.22 3.65 -1.52
C VAL A 52 3.14 2.46 -0.57
N MET A 53 2.51 2.66 0.59
CA MET A 53 2.09 1.56 1.47
C MET A 53 0.59 1.56 1.69
N GLY A 54 0.09 0.48 2.29
CA GLY A 54 -1.32 0.34 2.60
C GLY A 54 -2.16 -0.05 1.39
N ASN A 55 -1.64 -0.97 0.57
CA ASN A 55 -2.40 -1.62 -0.51
C ASN A 55 -2.73 -3.07 -0.13
N ARG A 56 -3.85 -3.59 -0.61
CA ARG A 56 -4.21 -5.01 -0.48
C ARG A 56 -3.61 -5.84 -1.61
N ASN A 57 -3.98 -5.51 -2.85
CA ASN A 57 -3.59 -6.13 -4.09
C ASN A 57 -3.55 -5.06 -5.22
N PRO A 58 -2.49 -4.25 -5.28
CA PRO A 58 -2.36 -3.20 -6.28
C PRO A 58 -2.08 -3.84 -7.66
N TYR A 59 -3.06 -3.75 -8.55
CA TYR A 59 -3.02 -4.30 -9.90
C TYR A 59 -2.79 -3.21 -10.94
N ARG A 60 -1.82 -3.44 -11.83
CA ARG A 60 -1.43 -2.57 -12.96
C ARG A 60 -1.26 -1.09 -12.60
N ILE A 61 0.00 -0.65 -12.53
CA ILE A 61 0.34 0.76 -12.32
C ILE A 61 0.41 1.54 -13.64
N SER A 62 0.21 2.85 -13.57
CA SER A 62 0.46 3.82 -14.64
C SER A 62 1.04 5.11 -14.04
N ILE A 63 1.89 5.80 -14.81
CA ILE A 63 2.44 7.10 -14.42
C ILE A 63 2.02 8.12 -15.47
N ASP A 64 1.40 9.21 -15.03
CA ASP A 64 1.09 10.32 -15.92
C ASP A 64 2.38 11.06 -16.30
N SER A 65 2.73 11.04 -17.59
CA SER A 65 3.92 11.69 -18.14
C SER A 65 3.99 13.21 -17.93
N LYS A 66 2.85 13.89 -17.74
CA LYS A 66 2.83 15.36 -17.57
C LYS A 66 3.04 15.78 -16.13
N THR A 67 2.45 15.05 -15.19
CA THR A 67 2.43 15.40 -13.76
C THR A 67 3.39 14.56 -12.92
N GLY A 68 3.76 13.37 -13.41
CA GLY A 68 4.50 12.37 -12.65
C GLY A 68 3.64 11.60 -11.64
N PHE A 69 2.32 11.81 -11.61
CA PHE A 69 1.44 11.15 -10.65
C PHE A 69 1.29 9.67 -10.96
N LEU A 70 1.34 8.86 -9.90
CA LEU A 70 1.16 7.42 -9.97
C LEU A 70 -0.33 7.09 -9.82
N TYR A 71 -0.83 6.19 -10.66
CA TYR A 71 -2.16 5.61 -10.57
C TYR A 71 -2.07 4.09 -10.53
N TRP A 72 -3.00 3.44 -9.84
CA TRP A 72 -3.12 1.98 -9.84
C TRP A 72 -4.57 1.55 -9.62
N GLY A 73 -4.91 0.37 -10.14
CA GLY A 73 -6.10 -0.35 -9.70
C GLY A 73 -5.80 -1.14 -8.43
N GLU A 74 -6.79 -1.30 -7.58
CA GLU A 74 -6.65 -1.98 -6.30
C GLU A 74 -7.80 -2.97 -6.15
N ILE A 75 -7.48 -4.24 -5.88
CA ILE A 75 -8.51 -5.27 -5.70
C ILE A 75 -8.79 -5.45 -4.21
N GLY A 76 -10.03 -5.16 -3.81
CA GLY A 76 -10.54 -5.20 -2.45
C GLY A 76 -10.81 -6.62 -1.92
N PRO A 77 -11.14 -6.74 -0.63
CA PRO A 77 -11.48 -8.03 -0.02
C PRO A 77 -12.82 -8.58 -0.50
N ASP A 78 -12.93 -9.90 -0.50
CA ASP A 78 -14.20 -10.59 -0.75
C ASP A 78 -15.14 -10.42 0.47
N ALA A 79 -15.85 -9.30 0.48
CA ALA A 79 -16.85 -8.97 1.50
C ALA A 79 -18.13 -8.45 0.83
N ASN A 80 -19.15 -9.30 0.76
CA ASN A 80 -20.38 -9.04 0.00
C ASN A 80 -21.30 -7.97 0.60
N GLY A 81 -21.09 -7.59 1.87
CA GLY A 81 -21.95 -6.65 2.57
C GLY A 81 -21.27 -6.11 3.83
N ASP A 82 -21.81 -5.00 4.32
CA ASP A 82 -21.31 -4.38 5.54
C ASP A 82 -21.55 -5.30 6.75
N SER A 83 -20.64 -5.22 7.72
CA SER A 83 -20.68 -6.03 8.92
C SER A 83 -20.55 -5.14 10.14
N LEU A 84 -21.50 -5.25 11.06
CA LEU A 84 -21.44 -4.56 12.37
C LEU A 84 -20.20 -4.93 13.20
N ASN A 85 -19.53 -6.04 12.88
CA ASN A 85 -18.37 -6.54 13.62
C ASN A 85 -17.04 -6.39 12.87
N LEU A 86 -17.07 -6.33 11.53
CA LEU A 86 -15.86 -6.27 10.72
C LEU A 86 -15.65 -4.88 10.11
N GLY A 87 -16.73 -4.20 9.72
CA GLY A 87 -16.70 -2.92 9.04
C GLY A 87 -17.30 -3.03 7.64
N PRO A 88 -16.88 -2.17 6.70
CA PRO A 88 -17.51 -2.06 5.40
C PRO A 88 -17.33 -3.31 4.52
N LYS A 89 -18.21 -3.43 3.51
CA LYS A 89 -18.05 -4.38 2.41
C LYS A 89 -16.75 -4.14 1.62
N GLY A 90 -16.46 -5.04 0.69
CA GLY A 90 -15.31 -4.93 -0.21
C GLY A 90 -15.53 -3.87 -1.29
N TYR A 91 -14.45 -3.17 -1.65
CA TYR A 91 -14.42 -2.24 -2.77
C TYR A 91 -13.14 -2.46 -3.56
N ASP A 92 -13.28 -2.54 -4.88
CA ASP A 92 -12.15 -2.31 -5.78
C ASP A 92 -12.01 -0.80 -5.99
N GLU A 93 -10.77 -0.33 -6.11
CA GLU A 93 -10.47 1.10 -6.15
C GLU A 93 -9.58 1.45 -7.34
N ILE A 94 -9.66 2.71 -7.76
CA ILE A 94 -8.65 3.35 -8.59
C ILE A 94 -8.03 4.46 -7.75
N ASN A 95 -6.74 4.32 -7.46
CA ASN A 95 -6.03 5.21 -6.55
C ASN A 95 -5.03 6.10 -7.30
N GLN A 96 -4.69 7.23 -6.69
CA GLN A 96 -3.70 8.19 -7.18
C GLN A 96 -2.74 8.60 -6.06
N ALA A 97 -1.44 8.59 -6.34
CA ALA A 97 -0.41 9.15 -5.48
C ALA A 97 0.27 10.33 -6.20
N GLN A 98 0.08 11.53 -5.66
CA GLN A 98 0.84 12.73 -6.07
C GLN A 98 2.21 12.79 -5.38
N SER A 99 2.35 12.10 -4.25
CA SER A 99 3.59 11.90 -3.50
C SER A 99 3.57 10.54 -2.80
N ALA A 100 4.70 10.14 -2.22
CA ALA A 100 4.77 8.96 -1.38
C ALA A 100 3.76 9.04 -0.22
N GLY A 101 3.18 7.90 0.20
CA GLY A 101 2.13 7.91 1.22
C GLY A 101 1.63 6.53 1.66
N ASN A 102 0.81 6.53 2.71
CA ASN A 102 0.05 5.38 3.18
C ASN A 102 -1.43 5.53 2.77
N PHE A 103 -1.95 4.54 2.05
CA PHE A 103 -3.28 4.55 1.43
C PHE A 103 -4.29 3.67 2.17
N GLY A 104 -3.97 3.26 3.40
CA GLY A 104 -4.97 2.92 4.40
C GLY A 104 -5.20 1.43 4.64
N TRP A 105 -5.05 0.54 3.65
CA TRP A 105 -5.27 -0.90 3.89
C TRP A 105 -4.24 -1.45 4.91
N PRO A 106 -4.65 -2.25 5.91
CA PRO A 106 -5.97 -2.86 6.12
C PRO A 106 -6.91 -2.10 7.07
N TYR A 107 -6.60 -0.86 7.41
CA TYR A 107 -7.37 -0.07 8.38
C TYR A 107 -8.52 0.68 7.72
N LEU A 108 -8.33 1.14 6.48
CA LEU A 108 -9.31 1.90 5.70
C LEU A 108 -9.54 1.25 4.33
N ILE A 109 -10.71 1.51 3.74
CA ILE A 109 -11.08 1.19 2.36
C ILE A 109 -12.03 2.25 1.81
N ALA A 110 -12.19 2.30 0.48
CA ALA A 110 -13.03 3.22 -0.27
C ALA A 110 -12.70 4.68 0.07
N ASP A 111 -13.72 5.50 0.35
CA ASP A 111 -13.61 6.90 0.75
C ASP A 111 -13.19 7.06 2.23
N ASN A 112 -12.13 6.35 2.63
CA ASN A 112 -11.59 6.29 4.01
C ASN A 112 -12.57 5.70 5.04
N GLN A 113 -13.37 4.72 4.65
CA GLN A 113 -14.24 3.98 5.56
C GLN A 113 -13.39 3.08 6.47
N PRO A 114 -13.51 3.21 7.81
CA PRO A 114 -12.69 2.45 8.73
C PRO A 114 -13.20 1.01 8.92
N TYR A 115 -12.27 0.05 8.96
CA TYR A 115 -12.52 -1.27 9.52
C TYR A 115 -12.51 -1.22 11.05
N HIS A 116 -13.26 -2.12 11.68
CA HIS A 116 -13.21 -2.28 13.13
C HIS A 116 -11.88 -2.92 13.57
N THR A 117 -11.33 -2.46 14.69
CA THR A 117 -10.11 -3.02 15.27
C THR A 117 -10.29 -4.50 15.57
N ARG A 118 -9.31 -5.30 15.18
CA ARG A 118 -9.34 -6.75 15.36
C ARG A 118 -7.96 -7.30 15.73
N ASP A 119 -7.98 -8.22 16.68
CA ASP A 119 -6.85 -9.10 16.98
C ASP A 119 -7.06 -10.46 16.29
N TYR A 120 -6.00 -11.04 15.70
CA TYR A 120 -6.06 -12.11 14.67
C TYR A 120 -5.40 -13.44 15.06
#